data_AF-A0A524ELB9-F1
#
_entry.id   AF-A0A524ELB9-F1
#
_cell.length_a   1.000
_cell.length_b   1.000
_cell.length_c   1.000
_cell.angle_alpha   90.00
_cell.angle_beta   90.00
_cell.angle_gamma   90.00
#
_symmetry.space_group_name_H-M   'P 1'
#
loop_
_entity.id
_entity.type
_entity.pdbx_description
1 polymer ?
#
loop_
_entity_poly.entity_id
_entity_poly.type
_entity_poly.pdbx_seq_one_letter_code
_entity_poly.pdbx_strand_id
1 'polypeptide(L)'
;MNVTITCPECHNDAMLLLSEKQENDVMNKIRSEGRSPTLTTECSEGHELLITLYFRGSQLAVRDVIVAYKAGSKENNSKVSKSEIDWIKSAFGGGN
;
A
#
# COMPACT_ATOMS: atom_id res chain seq x y z
N MET A 1 -0.32 18.52 -8.43
CA MET A 1 0.75 18.18 -7.46
C MET A 1 1.77 17.27 -8.10
N ASN A 2 3.07 17.57 -7.94
CA ASN A 2 4.16 16.69 -8.35
C ASN A 2 5.02 16.38 -7.13
N VAL A 3 5.19 15.11 -6.80
CA VAL A 3 6.01 14.68 -5.66
C VAL A 3 6.93 13.54 -6.08
N THR A 4 8.21 13.69 -5.73
CA THR A 4 9.21 12.63 -5.84
C THR A 4 9.24 11.83 -4.55
N ILE A 5 9.26 10.52 -4.69
CA ILE A 5 9.15 9.55 -3.60
C ILE A 5 10.24 8.52 -3.78
N THR A 6 10.86 8.09 -2.69
CA THR A 6 11.87 7.04 -2.73
C THR A 6 11.22 5.67 -2.55
N CYS A 7 11.51 4.73 -3.46
CA CYS A 7 11.09 3.33 -3.33
C CYS A 7 11.73 2.69 -2.09
N PRO A 8 10.97 2.12 -1.14
CA PRO A 8 11.53 1.48 0.05
C PRO A 8 12.44 0.27 -0.23
N GLU A 9 12.23 -0.42 -1.36
CA GLU A 9 13.00 -1.62 -1.73
C GLU A 9 14.31 -1.28 -2.43
N CYS A 10 14.24 -0.60 -3.59
CA CYS A 10 15.42 -0.31 -4.40
C CYS A 10 16.05 1.07 -4.15
N HIS A 11 15.44 1.91 -3.31
CA HIS A 11 15.90 3.27 -3.01
C HIS A 11 15.97 4.21 -4.23
N ASN A 12 15.44 3.80 -5.38
CA ASN A 12 15.31 4.64 -6.57
C ASN A 12 14.10 5.58 -6.45
N ASP A 13 14.18 6.68 -7.21
CA ASP A 13 13.11 7.66 -7.27
C ASP A 13 11.90 7.16 -8.06
N ALA A 14 10.71 7.48 -7.55
CA ALA A 14 9.42 7.32 -8.18
C ALA A 14 8.72 8.68 -8.20
N MET A 15 8.01 8.99 -9.29
CA MET A 15 7.38 10.29 -9.44
C MET A 15 5.85 10.15 -9.46
N LEU A 16 5.20 10.73 -8.45
CA LEU A 16 3.75 10.85 -8.41
C LEU A 16 3.34 12.17 -9.08
N LEU A 17 2.73 12.06 -10.25
CA LEU A 17 2.15 13.17 -11.00
C LEU A 17 0.63 13.16 -10.84
N LEU A 18 0.10 14.19 -10.21
CA LEU A 18 -1.34 14.44 -10.13
C LEU A 18 -1.69 15.73 -10.86
N SER A 19 -2.56 15.60 -11.87
CA SER A 19 -3.19 16.77 -12.49
C SER A 19 -4.05 17.52 -11.47
N GLU A 20 -4.31 18.81 -11.69
CA GLU A 20 -5.17 19.61 -10.81
C GLU A 20 -6.56 18.99 -10.63
N LYS A 21 -7.11 18.37 -11.68
CA LYS A 21 -8.40 17.68 -11.61
C LYS A 21 -8.34 16.48 -10.65
N GLN A 22 -7.30 15.64 -10.76
CA GLN A 22 -7.11 14.50 -9.87
C GLN A 22 -6.83 14.94 -8.43
N GLU A 23 -6.06 16.01 -8.27
CA GLU A 23 -5.76 16.59 -6.96
C GLU A 23 -7.06 17.03 -6.26
N ASN A 24 -7.91 17.78 -6.97
CA ASN A 24 -9.20 18.22 -6.46
C ASN A 24 -10.15 17.04 -6.16
N ASP A 25 -10.16 16.00 -7.00
CA ASP A 25 -10.97 14.80 -6.77
C ASP A 25 -10.54 14.07 -5.50
N VAL A 26 -9.23 13.86 -5.32
CA VAL A 26 -8.64 13.27 -4.12
C VAL A 26 -8.95 14.11 -2.88
N MET A 27 -8.82 15.44 -2.96
CA MET A 27 -9.16 16.33 -1.85
C MET A 27 -10.65 16.24 -1.49
N ASN A 28 -11.53 16.24 -2.49
CA ASN A 28 -12.97 16.11 -2.28
C ASN A 28 -13.32 14.77 -1.64
N LYS A 29 -12.66 13.68 -2.07
CA LYS A 29 -12.86 12.35 -1.50
C LYS A 29 -12.43 12.26 -0.04
N ILE A 30 -11.29 12.87 0.31
CA ILE A 30 -10.86 12.96 1.72
C ILE A 30 -11.89 13.73 2.56
N ARG A 31 -12.42 14.83 2.02
CA ARG A 31 -13.43 15.65 2.71
C ARG A 31 -14.78 14.94 2.86
N SER A 32 -15.22 14.20 1.85
CA SER A 32 -16.52 13.53 1.85
C SER A 32 -16.51 12.23 2.66
N GLU A 33 -15.46 11.42 2.54
CA GLU A 33 -15.37 10.11 3.18
C GLU A 33 -14.63 10.14 4.51
N GLY A 34 -13.91 11.23 4.82
CA GLY A 34 -13.07 11.35 6.01
C GLY A 34 -11.89 10.38 6.02
N ARG A 35 -11.53 9.80 4.86
CA ARG A 35 -10.49 8.79 4.72
C ARG A 35 -9.39 9.24 3.76
N SER A 36 -8.15 8.90 4.10
CA SER A 36 -6.98 9.05 3.26
C SER A 36 -7.00 8.01 2.12
N PRO A 37 -7.14 8.41 0.85
CA PRO A 37 -7.07 7.47 -0.27
C PRO A 37 -5.64 7.01 -0.50
N THR A 38 -5.52 5.79 -1.01
CA THR A 38 -4.26 5.21 -1.47
C THR A 38 -4.25 5.22 -2.99
N LEU A 39 -3.17 5.72 -3.57
CA LEU A 39 -2.89 5.72 -5.01
C LEU A 39 -1.80 4.69 -5.31
N THR A 40 -1.76 4.21 -6.55
CA THR A 40 -0.70 3.33 -7.04
C THR A 40 0.20 4.08 -8.01
N THR A 41 1.50 3.85 -7.91
CA THR A 41 2.51 4.28 -8.90
C THR A 41 3.57 3.20 -9.06
N GLU A 42 4.53 3.41 -9.95
CA GLU A 42 5.63 2.47 -10.18
C GLU A 42 6.97 3.22 -10.10
N CYS A 43 7.97 2.62 -9.45
CA CYS A 43 9.34 3.15 -9.51
C CYS A 43 10.04 2.73 -10.81
N SER A 44 11.20 3.33 -11.12
CA SER A 44 11.95 3.02 -12.35
C SER A 44 12.34 1.54 -12.53
N GLU A 45 12.35 0.75 -11.46
CA GLU A 45 12.67 -0.69 -11.48
C GLU A 45 11.42 -1.58 -11.61
N GLY A 46 10.22 -1.01 -11.75
CA GLY A 46 8.99 -1.81 -11.90
C GLY A 46 8.37 -2.30 -10.58
N HIS A 47 8.75 -1.69 -9.44
CA HIS A 47 8.08 -1.93 -8.16
C HIS A 47 6.82 -1.08 -8.07
N GLU A 48 5.69 -1.74 -7.87
CA GLU A 48 4.41 -1.07 -7.62
C GLU A 48 4.41 -0.50 -6.21
N LEU A 49 4.16 0.81 -6.10
CA LEU A 49 4.14 1.56 -4.85
C LEU A 49 2.72 2.01 -4.53
N LEU A 50 2.30 1.74 -3.31
CA LEU A 50 1.07 2.22 -2.71
C LEU A 50 1.38 3.49 -1.92
N ILE A 51 0.79 4.61 -2.31
CA ILE A 51 1.01 5.92 -1.72
C ILE A 51 -0.26 6.39 -1.05
N THR A 52 -0.22 6.54 0.26
CA THR A 52 -1.35 7.08 1.02
C THR A 52 -1.25 8.59 1.11
N LEU A 53 -2.29 9.29 0.65
CA LEU A 53 -2.35 10.75 0.69
C LEU A 53 -3.20 11.24 1.87
N TYR A 54 -2.84 12.40 2.42
CA TYR A 54 -3.61 13.06 3.45
C TYR A 54 -3.68 14.56 3.22
N PHE A 55 -4.65 15.18 3.89
CA PHE A 55 -4.85 16.61 3.83
C PHE A 55 -3.98 17.29 4.90
N ARG A 56 -3.05 18.15 4.46
CA ARG A 56 -2.22 18.97 5.33
C ARG A 56 -2.55 20.44 5.11
N GLY A 57 -3.42 21.00 5.96
CA GLY A 57 -3.84 22.39 5.85
C GLY A 57 -4.71 22.65 4.63
N SER A 58 -4.13 23.11 3.52
CA SER A 58 -4.84 23.41 2.26
C SER A 58 -4.35 22.57 1.09
N GLN A 59 -3.41 21.65 1.32
CA GLN A 59 -2.70 20.90 0.28
C GLN A 59 -2.73 19.39 0.57
N LEU A 60 -2.51 18.60 -0.46
CA LEU A 60 -2.26 17.17 -0.32
C LEU A 60 -0.79 16.93 0.03
N ALA A 61 -0.58 15.96 0.91
CA ALA A 61 0.75 15.49 1.29
C ALA A 61 0.77 13.95 1.31
N VAL A 62 1.96 13.40 1.12
CA VAL A 62 2.20 11.95 1.24
C VAL A 62 2.35 11.59 2.71
N ARG A 63 1.55 10.62 3.16
CA ARG A 63 1.61 10.06 4.51
C ARG A 63 2.56 8.86 4.57
N ASP A 64 2.38 7.93 3.63
CA ASP A 64 3.05 6.64 3.64
C ASP A 64 3.28 6.13 2.22
N VAL A 65 4.31 5.31 2.06
CA VAL A 65 4.78 4.75 0.79
C VAL A 65 5.19 3.31 1.05
N ILE A 66 4.42 2.36 0.49
CA ILE A 66 4.59 0.94 0.74
C ILE A 66 4.74 0.24 -0.60
N VAL A 67 5.62 -0.76 -0.70
CA VAL A 67 5.71 -1.58 -1.91
C VAL A 67 4.58 -2.61 -1.91
N ALA A 68 3.81 -2.68 -2.99
CA ALA A 68 2.75 -3.66 -3.14
C ALA A 68 3.36 -5.07 -3.19
N TYR A 69 2.89 -5.94 -2.31
CA TYR A 69 3.31 -7.34 -2.32
C TYR A 69 2.69 -8.04 -3.52
N LYS A 70 3.51 -8.41 -4.52
CA LYS A 70 3.04 -9.24 -5.64
C LYS A 70 2.77 -10.65 -5.12
N ALA A 71 1.50 -11.03 -5.01
CA ALA A 71 1.08 -12.41 -4.81
C ALA A 71 1.52 -13.24 -6.04
N GLY A 72 2.76 -13.74 -6.01
CA GLY A 72 3.38 -14.41 -7.16
C GLY A 72 4.91 -14.30 -7.24
N SER A 73 5.55 -13.49 -6.39
CA SER A 73 7.01 -13.58 -6.21
C SER A 73 7.33 -14.92 -5.54
N LYS A 74 7.72 -15.89 -6.38
CA LYS A 74 8.07 -17.29 -6.07
C LYS A 74 8.71 -17.47 -4.69
N GLU A 75 7.95 -18.02 -3.76
CA GLU A 75 8.53 -18.76 -2.64
C GLU A 75 8.77 -20.20 -3.11
N ASN A 76 9.95 -20.42 -3.69
CA ASN A 76 10.51 -21.75 -3.83
C ASN A 76 11.12 -22.10 -2.46
N ASN A 77 10.57 -23.13 -1.81
CA ASN A 77 10.99 -23.84 -0.59
C ASN A 77 10.13 -23.67 0.68
N SER A 78 9.39 -24.75 0.91
CA SER A 78 9.55 -25.62 2.08
C SER A 78 8.63 -25.42 3.27
N LYS A 79 7.74 -26.42 3.42
CA LYS A 79 7.10 -26.85 4.68
C LYS A 79 6.36 -25.74 5.42
N VAL A 80 5.10 -25.54 5.04
CA VAL A 80 4.05 -25.21 6.01
C VAL A 80 4.06 -26.32 7.06
N SER A 81 4.71 -26.03 8.19
CA SER A 81 4.78 -26.94 9.33
C SER A 81 3.37 -27.05 9.89
N LYS A 82 2.91 -28.30 10.00
CA LYS A 82 1.60 -28.75 10.51
C LYS A 82 1.16 -28.05 11.83
N SER A 83 2.10 -27.47 12.56
CA SER A 83 1.94 -26.79 13.84
C SER A 83 1.09 -25.51 13.78
N GLU A 84 1.01 -24.83 12.63
CA GLU A 84 0.18 -23.61 12.50
C GLU A 84 -1.31 -23.92 12.35
N ILE A 85 -1.71 -25.19 12.19
CA ILE A 85 -3.11 -25.59 12.07
C ILE A 85 -3.71 -25.97 13.45
N ASP A 86 -2.86 -26.18 14.46
CA ASP A 86 -3.27 -26.72 15.77
C ASP A 86 -3.99 -25.69 16.67
N TRP A 87 -3.64 -24.40 16.56
CA TRP A 87 -4.29 -23.35 17.34
C TRP A 87 -5.74 -23.10 16.91
N ILE A 88 -6.05 -23.30 15.62
CA ILE A 88 -7.41 -23.11 15.09
C ILE A 88 -8.34 -24.19 15.66
N LYS A 89 -7.89 -25.44 15.73
CA LYS A 89 -8.70 -26.53 16.30
C LYS A 89 -8.93 -26.39 17.80
N SER A 90 -7.96 -25.84 18.52
CA SER A 90 -8.04 -25.62 19.97
C SER A 90 -9.02 -24.49 20.36
N ALA A 91 -9.17 -23.47 19.49
CA ALA A 91 -10.04 -22.32 19.77
C ALA A 91 -11.54 -22.60 19.53
N PHE A 92 -11.88 -23.54 18.65
CA PHE A 92 -13.26 -23.80 18.24
C PHE A 92 -13.87 -25.10 18.81
N GLY A 93 -13.19 -25.77 19.75
CA GLY A 93 -13.80 -26.87 20.51
C GLY A 93 -14.33 -28.01 19.62
N GLY A 94 -13.47 -28.57 18.77
CA GLY A 94 -13.78 -29.80 18.04
C GLY A 94 -13.74 -31.00 18.98
N GLY A 95 -14.87 -31.30 19.63
CA GLY A 95 -15.06 -32.57 20.33
C GLY A 95 -15.25 -33.71 19.33
N ASN A 96 -14.38 -34.73 19.47
CA ASN A 96 -14.38 -36.08 18.85
C ASN A 96 -14.71 -36.20 17.36
#